data_AF-A0A850XUK7-F1
#
_entry.id   AF-A0A850XUK7-F1
#
_cell.length_a   1.000
_cell.length_b   1.000
_cell.length_c   1.000
_cell.angle_alpha   90.00
_cell.angle_beta   90.00
_cell.angle_gamma   90.00
#
_symmetry.space_group_name_H-M   'P 1'
#
loop_
_entity.id
_entity.type
_entity.pdbx_description
1 polymer ?
#
loop_
_entity_poly.entity_id
_entity_poly.type
_entity_poly.pdbx_seq_one_letter_code
_entity_poly.pdbx_strand_id
1 'polypeptide(L)'
;GDLGCTFTYSAQGGTNEQWQMNVGMSEDNGLFSCTIWRPQGKSYLFFTQFKAEVKGAKIEYAMAYSQAAVGAQSDIPLKQEEFEITDTTVSHREGKFRFELSKLVIVAKTPRDEL
;
A
#
# COMPACT_ATOMS: atom_id res chain seq x y z
N GLY A 1 -9.88 13.27 9.21
CA GLY A 1 -11.27 12.99 8.80
C GLY A 1 -11.65 11.60 9.28
N ASP A 2 -12.88 11.19 8.95
CA ASP A 2 -13.40 9.86 9.32
C ASP A 2 -12.76 8.74 8.48
N LEU A 3 -12.34 9.09 7.25
CA LEU A 3 -11.53 8.25 6.38
C LEU A 3 -10.05 8.63 6.46
N GLY A 4 -9.17 7.64 6.40
CA GLY A 4 -7.73 7.85 6.40
C GLY A 4 -6.94 6.62 6.00
N CYS A 5 -5.71 6.87 5.55
CA CYS A 5 -4.73 5.83 5.25
C CYS A 5 -3.43 6.17 5.98
N THR A 6 -2.95 5.26 6.82
CA THR A 6 -1.70 5.42 7.56
C THR A 6 -0.70 4.38 7.05
N PHE A 7 0.48 4.83 6.63
CA PHE A 7 1.57 3.95 6.24
C PHE A 7 2.71 4.04 7.24
N THR A 8 2.99 2.93 7.92
CA THR A 8 4.08 2.79 8.88
C THR A 8 5.06 1.76 8.35
N TYR A 9 6.35 2.08 8.39
CA TYR A 9 7.39 1.20 7.91
C TYR A 9 8.67 1.35 8.73
N SER A 10 9.51 0.32 8.67
CA SER A 10 10.90 0.36 9.11
C SER A 10 11.76 -0.11 7.95
N ALA A 11 12.79 0.67 7.62
CA ALA A 11 13.71 0.33 6.55
C ALA A 11 15.13 0.77 6.88
N GLN A 12 16.10 0.11 6.26
CA GLN A 12 17.52 0.46 6.30
C GLN A 12 17.96 0.92 4.92
N GLY A 13 18.79 1.95 4.87
CA GLY A 13 19.35 2.44 3.62
C GLY A 13 20.28 3.63 3.83
N GLY A 14 21.18 3.84 2.88
CA GLY A 14 22.14 4.95 2.90
C GLY A 14 21.62 6.24 2.25
N THR A 15 20.41 6.21 1.66
CA THR A 15 19.84 7.30 0.88
C THR A 15 18.41 7.59 1.33
N ASN A 16 18.04 8.88 1.29
CA ASN A 16 16.64 9.28 1.42
C ASN A 16 15.93 9.07 0.09
N GLU A 17 14.68 8.62 0.16
CA GLU A 17 13.88 8.33 -1.01
C GLU A 17 12.59 9.15 -0.98
N GLN A 18 12.25 9.78 -2.11
CA GLN A 18 10.97 10.47 -2.26
C GLN A 18 9.89 9.47 -2.68
N TRP A 19 8.83 9.41 -1.88
CA TRP A 19 7.65 8.59 -2.13
C TRP A 19 6.42 9.48 -2.36
N GLN A 20 5.42 8.94 -3.06
CA GLN A 20 4.13 9.59 -3.23
C GLN A 20 3.03 8.74 -2.60
N MET A 21 2.05 9.42 -2.03
CA MET A 21 0.82 8.81 -1.52
C MET A 21 -0.35 9.59 -2.11
N ASN A 22 -1.29 8.87 -2.70
CA ASN A 22 -2.56 9.41 -3.16
C ASN A 22 -3.68 8.73 -2.38
N VAL A 23 -4.59 9.54 -1.86
CA VAL A 23 -5.84 9.08 -1.25
C VAL A 23 -6.99 9.72 -2.00
N GLY A 24 -8.04 8.94 -2.28
CA GLY A 24 -9.17 9.39 -3.08
C GLY A 24 -10.46 8.69 -2.71
N MET A 25 -11.56 9.31 -3.11
CA MET A 25 -12.91 8.76 -3.02
C MET A 25 -13.47 8.56 -4.42
N SER A 26 -14.26 7.51 -4.62
CA SER A 26 -15.09 7.37 -5.82
C SER A 26 -16.18 8.44 -5.85
N GLU A 27 -16.71 8.73 -7.03
CA GLU A 27 -17.76 9.76 -7.22
C GLU A 27 -19.03 9.49 -6.40
N ASP A 28 -19.37 8.21 -6.21
CA ASP A 28 -20.51 7.76 -5.41
C ASP A 28 -20.21 7.64 -3.90
N ASN A 29 -19.00 8.05 -3.48
CA ASN A 29 -18.47 7.91 -2.12
C ASN A 29 -18.48 6.47 -1.57
N GLY A 30 -18.65 5.44 -2.41
CA GLY A 30 -18.71 4.04 -1.99
C GLY A 30 -17.35 3.38 -1.81
N LEU A 31 -16.29 3.93 -2.43
CA LEU A 31 -14.94 3.37 -2.41
C LEU A 31 -13.93 4.45 -2.01
N PHE A 32 -13.10 4.10 -1.05
CA PHE A 32 -11.90 4.81 -0.66
C PHE A 32 -10.68 4.12 -1.27
N SER A 33 -9.78 4.88 -1.89
CA SER A 33 -8.52 4.36 -2.42
C SER A 33 -7.33 4.98 -1.70
N CYS A 34 -6.30 4.17 -1.47
CA CYS A 34 -5.00 4.61 -0.97
C CYS A 34 -3.91 3.92 -1.79
N THR A 35 -3.12 4.72 -2.50
CA THR A 35 -1.99 4.24 -3.30
C THR A 35 -0.71 4.90 -2.82
N ILE A 36 0.30 4.11 -2.51
CA ILE A 36 1.63 4.56 -2.06
C ILE A 36 2.64 4.00 -3.04
N TRP A 37 3.51 4.81 -3.61
CA TRP A 37 4.47 4.31 -4.59
C TRP A 37 5.74 5.13 -4.68
N ARG A 38 6.78 4.49 -5.22
CA ARG A 38 8.01 5.13 -5.61
C ARG A 38 7.91 5.63 -7.05
N PRO A 39 7.93 6.95 -7.32
CA PRO A 39 7.82 7.47 -8.69
C PRO A 39 8.97 7.08 -9.63
N GLN A 40 10.09 6.63 -9.07
CA GLN A 40 11.27 6.14 -9.80
C GLN A 40 11.25 4.62 -10.02
N GLY A 41 10.17 3.93 -9.65
CA GLY A 41 9.97 2.51 -9.98
C GLY A 41 10.44 1.58 -8.88
N LYS A 42 11.75 1.39 -8.72
CA LYS A 42 12.32 0.51 -7.69
C LYS A 42 12.85 1.30 -6.49
N SER A 43 12.51 0.88 -5.28
CA SER A 43 13.16 1.36 -4.05
C SER A 43 14.48 0.62 -3.80
N TYR A 44 15.47 1.35 -3.29
CA TYR A 44 16.75 0.80 -2.83
C TYR A 44 16.81 0.66 -1.31
N LEU A 45 15.74 1.04 -0.59
CA LEU A 45 15.63 0.80 0.84
C LEU A 45 15.37 -0.69 1.10
N PHE A 46 15.98 -1.19 2.16
CA PHE A 46 15.76 -2.53 2.67
C PHE A 46 14.65 -2.48 3.73
N PHE A 47 13.41 -2.81 3.37
CA PHE A 47 12.27 -2.74 4.27
C PHE A 47 12.26 -3.94 5.22
N THR A 48 12.46 -3.72 6.52
CA THR A 48 12.32 -4.80 7.52
C THR A 48 10.87 -5.03 7.88
N GLN A 49 10.04 -3.98 7.87
CA GLN A 49 8.62 -4.03 8.21
C GLN A 49 7.83 -3.01 7.41
N PHE A 50 6.61 -3.36 7.01
CA PHE A 50 5.62 -2.40 6.56
C PHE A 50 4.21 -2.77 7.04
N LYS A 51 3.39 -1.74 7.26
CA LYS A 51 1.96 -1.82 7.53
C LYS A 51 1.26 -0.58 6.95
N ALA A 52 0.24 -0.81 6.13
CA ALA A 52 -0.74 0.20 5.76
C ALA A 52 -2.06 -0.08 6.49
N GLU A 53 -2.70 0.94 7.04
CA GLU A 53 -3.96 0.84 7.78
C GLU A 53 -4.97 1.84 7.23
N VAL A 54 -6.17 1.35 6.93
CA VAL A 54 -7.32 2.14 6.50
C VAL A 54 -8.24 2.37 7.69
N LYS A 55 -8.62 3.63 7.89
CA LYS A 55 -9.61 4.05 8.89
C LYS A 55 -10.92 4.38 8.19
N GLY A 56 -12.04 3.95 8.78
CA GLY A 56 -13.39 4.31 8.35
C GLY A 56 -13.91 3.57 7.11
N ALA A 57 -13.16 2.59 6.59
CA ALA A 57 -13.54 1.74 5.46
C ALA A 57 -12.97 0.32 5.64
N LYS A 58 -13.54 -0.66 4.93
CA LYS A 58 -13.07 -2.06 4.94
C LYS A 58 -12.39 -2.41 3.62
N ILE A 59 -11.20 -2.99 3.68
CA ILE A 59 -10.42 -3.38 2.50
C ILE A 59 -11.19 -4.44 1.69
N GLU A 60 -11.43 -4.16 0.42
CA GLU A 60 -11.95 -5.13 -0.56
C GLU A 60 -10.83 -5.68 -1.44
N TYR A 61 -9.82 -4.86 -1.71
CA TYR A 61 -8.69 -5.24 -2.53
C TYR A 61 -7.43 -4.55 -2.03
N ALA A 62 -6.34 -5.30 -1.97
CA ALA A 62 -5.02 -4.73 -1.81
C ALA A 62 -3.95 -5.54 -2.54
N MET A 63 -2.93 -4.85 -3.03
CA MET A 63 -1.79 -5.45 -3.70
C MET A 63 -0.51 -4.70 -3.34
N ALA A 64 0.58 -5.45 -3.20
CA ALA A 64 1.91 -4.93 -2.97
C ALA A 64 2.85 -5.32 -4.11
N TYR A 65 3.84 -4.48 -4.41
CA TYR A 65 4.76 -4.67 -5.52
C TYR A 65 6.21 -4.39 -5.10
N SER A 66 7.13 -5.25 -5.52
CA SER A 66 8.58 -5.03 -5.35
C SER A 66 9.13 -3.99 -6.33
N GLN A 67 8.43 -3.76 -7.45
CA GLN A 67 8.74 -2.75 -8.46
C GLN A 67 7.45 -2.08 -8.92
N ALA A 68 7.45 -0.74 -8.98
CA ALA A 68 6.38 0.05 -9.56
C ALA A 68 6.62 0.29 -11.07
N ALA A 69 5.54 0.29 -11.85
CA ALA A 69 5.59 0.62 -13.27
C ALA A 69 6.02 2.08 -13.50
N VAL A 70 7.10 2.27 -14.26
CA VAL A 70 7.63 3.60 -14.66
C VAL A 70 8.21 3.50 -16.07
N GLY A 71 7.76 4.38 -16.97
CA GLY A 71 8.19 4.35 -18.37
C GLY A 71 7.84 3.01 -19.05
N ALA A 72 8.87 2.28 -19.50
CA ALA A 72 8.71 0.96 -20.11
C ALA A 72 8.71 -0.20 -19.10
N GLN A 73 8.90 0.08 -17.81
CA GLN A 73 8.89 -0.95 -16.76
C GLN A 73 7.46 -1.28 -16.32
N SER A 74 7.20 -2.56 -16.06
CA SER A 74 5.94 -3.04 -15.50
C SER A 74 6.00 -3.19 -13.98
N ASP A 75 4.83 -3.21 -13.37
CA ASP A 75 4.65 -3.60 -11.97
C ASP A 75 5.11 -5.06 -11.76
N ILE A 76 5.89 -5.32 -10.70
CA ILE A 76 6.25 -6.67 -10.27
C ILE A 76 5.55 -6.95 -8.94
N PRO A 77 4.50 -7.78 -8.91
CA PRO A 77 3.76 -8.04 -7.68
C PRO A 77 4.61 -8.83 -6.68
N LEU A 78 4.43 -8.53 -5.39
CA LEU A 78 4.87 -9.41 -4.32
C LEU A 78 4.06 -10.70 -4.36
N LYS A 79 4.66 -11.79 -3.90
CA LYS A 79 3.91 -13.04 -3.77
C LYS A 79 2.94 -12.95 -2.61
N GLN A 80 1.82 -13.65 -2.72
CA GLN A 80 0.77 -13.62 -1.70
C GLN A 80 1.26 -14.09 -0.32
N GLU A 81 2.27 -14.96 -0.26
CA GLU A 81 2.86 -15.38 1.01
C GLU A 81 3.73 -14.32 1.71
N GLU A 82 4.10 -13.24 1.02
CA GLU A 82 5.00 -12.19 1.54
C GLU A 82 4.26 -11.13 2.36
N PHE A 83 2.94 -11.08 2.27
CA PHE A 83 2.11 -10.11 2.97
C PHE A 83 0.77 -10.70 3.35
N GLU A 84 0.05 -9.99 4.21
CA GLU A 84 -1.28 -10.34 4.65
C GLU A 84 -2.19 -9.13 4.57
N ILE A 85 -3.48 -9.42 4.39
CA ILE A 85 -4.55 -8.45 4.31
C ILE A 85 -5.56 -8.84 5.38
N THR A 86 -5.96 -7.88 6.21
CA THR A 86 -7.11 -7.97 7.12
C THR A 86 -8.20 -7.01 6.64
N ASP A 87 -9.32 -6.94 7.36
CA ASP A 87 -10.40 -5.99 7.07
C ASP A 87 -9.93 -4.53 6.95
N THR A 88 -8.85 -4.14 7.62
CA THR A 88 -8.39 -2.74 7.65
C THR A 88 -6.89 -2.56 7.45
N THR A 89 -6.11 -3.64 7.36
CA THR A 89 -4.65 -3.54 7.29
C THR A 89 -4.04 -4.37 6.17
N VAL A 90 -2.94 -3.88 5.61
CA VAL A 90 -2.03 -4.61 4.72
C VAL A 90 -0.65 -4.57 5.33
N SER A 91 -0.08 -5.72 5.68
CA SER A 91 1.23 -5.80 6.35
C SER A 91 2.10 -6.90 5.78
N HIS A 92 3.43 -6.72 5.91
CA HIS A 92 4.38 -7.78 5.60
C HIS A 92 4.15 -9.02 6.47
N ARG A 93 4.51 -10.20 5.94
CA ARG A 93 4.62 -11.43 6.72
C ARG A 93 6.06 -11.67 7.14
N GLU A 94 6.27 -11.78 8.44
CA GLU A 94 7.58 -12.03 9.03
C GLU A 94 8.20 -13.34 8.49
N GLY A 95 9.49 -13.28 8.13
CA GLY A 95 10.23 -14.41 7.57
C GLY A 95 9.85 -14.81 6.13
N LYS A 96 8.85 -14.16 5.51
CA LYS A 96 8.44 -14.41 4.11
C LYS A 96 8.73 -13.22 3.20
N PHE A 97 8.49 -12.01 3.70
CA PHE A 97 8.72 -10.78 2.96
C PHE A 97 10.19 -10.60 2.59
N ARG A 98 10.48 -10.33 1.32
CA ARG A 98 11.84 -10.24 0.77
C ARG A 98 12.45 -8.83 0.83
N PHE A 99 11.96 -7.99 1.73
CA PHE A 99 12.50 -6.65 2.01
C PHE A 99 12.38 -5.63 0.85
N GLU A 100 11.77 -6.00 -0.27
CA GLU A 100 11.55 -5.13 -1.42
C GLU A 100 10.11 -4.62 -1.45
N LEU A 101 9.92 -3.31 -1.34
CA LEU A 101 8.63 -2.66 -1.51
C LEU A 101 8.81 -1.41 -2.38
N SER A 102 7.93 -1.24 -3.37
CA SER A 102 7.94 -0.08 -4.27
C SER A 102 6.56 0.50 -4.51
N LYS A 103 5.49 -0.27 -4.29
CA LYS A 103 4.10 0.21 -4.44
C LYS A 103 3.14 -0.61 -3.59
N LEU A 104 2.15 0.07 -3.03
CA LEU A 104 0.97 -0.49 -2.37
C LEU A 104 -0.27 0.16 -3.00
N VAL A 105 -1.25 -0.66 -3.36
CA VAL A 105 -2.57 -0.23 -3.81
C VAL A 105 -3.59 -0.83 -2.85
N ILE A 106 -4.47 0.00 -2.31
CA ILE A 106 -5.53 -0.41 -1.39
C ILE A 106 -6.82 0.23 -1.87
N VAL A 107 -7.86 -0.58 -2.01
CA VAL A 107 -9.24 -0.17 -2.26
C VAL A 107 -10.09 -0.71 -1.12
N ALA A 108 -10.80 0.19 -0.46
CA ALA A 108 -11.63 -0.10 0.68
C ALA A 108 -13.05 0.42 0.45
N LYS A 109 -14.04 -0.35 0.86
CA LYS A 109 -15.45 0.01 0.81
C LYS A 109 -15.82 0.81 2.04
N THR A 110 -16.43 1.97 1.82
CA THR A 110 -16.99 2.77 2.91
C THR A 110 -18.28 2.14 3.42
N PRO A 111 -18.60 2.27 4.71
CA PRO A 111 -19.94 1.97 5.21
C PRO A 111 -20.93 2.87 4.48
N ARG A 112 -21.94 2.30 3.81
CA ARG A 112 -23.10 3.09 3.37
C ARG A 112 -23.97 3.32 4.60
N ASP A 113 -24.12 4.57 5.01
CA ASP A 113 -25.26 4.96 5.85
C ASP A 113 -26.50 4.95 4.94
N GLU A 114 -27.29 3.89 5.03
CA GLU A 114 -28.68 3.94 4.57
C GLU A 114 -29.46 4.65 5.69
N LEU A 115 -29.58 5.97 5.55
CA LEU A 115 -30.36 6.85 6.43
C LEU A 115 -31.79 6.97 5.91
#